data_AF-W6R8F4-F1
#
_entry.id   AF-W6R8F4-F1
#
_cell.length_a   1.000
_cell.length_b   1.000
_cell.length_c   1.000
_cell.angle_alpha   90.00
_cell.angle_beta   90.00
_cell.angle_gamma   90.00
#
_symmetry.space_group_name_H-M   'P 1'
#
loop_
_entity.id
_entity.type
_entity.pdbx_description
1 polymer ?
#
loop_
_entity_poly.entity_id
_entity_poly.type
_entity_poly.pdbx_seq_one_letter_code
_entity_poly.pdbx_strand_id
1 'polypeptide(L)' 'MPATQMPQLIFALSVAREMAERELHADMLVILIDEALKEAKEEALRHGILVDIEEETELQ' A
#
# COMPACT_ATOMS: atom_id res chain seq x y z
N MET A 1 -0.16 9.43 12.69
CA MET A 1 -1.36 9.90 11.97
C MET A 1 -2.60 9.61 12.81
N PRO A 2 -3.72 10.33 12.65
CA PRO A 2 -4.98 9.89 13.22
C PRO A 2 -5.33 8.50 12.66
N ALA A 3 -5.69 7.54 13.51
CA ALA A 3 -6.01 6.17 13.11
C ALA A 3 -7.09 6.12 12.00
N THR A 4 -8.00 7.09 12.00
CA THR A 4 -9.07 7.25 11.00
C THR A 4 -8.61 7.58 9.59
N GLN A 5 -7.31 7.88 9.38
CA GLN A 5 -6.73 8.19 8.06
C GLN A 5 -5.93 7.03 7.47
N MET A 6 -5.67 5.97 8.25
CA MET A 6 -4.83 4.85 7.83
C MET A 6 -5.41 4.09 6.62
N PRO A 7 -6.73 3.79 6.54
CA PRO A 7 -7.29 3.16 5.36
C PRO A 7 -7.15 4.01 4.09
N GLN A 8 -7.37 5.33 4.19
CA GLN A 8 -7.24 6.23 3.04
C GLN A 8 -5.78 6.35 2.59
N LEU A 9 -4.83 6.36 3.52
CA LEU A 9 -3.41 6.34 3.19
C LEU A 9 -3.04 5.06 2.45
N ILE A 10 -3.43 3.90 2.97
CA ILE A 10 -3.14 2.60 2.35
C ILE A 10 -3.75 2.54 0.95
N PHE A 11 -5.01 2.96 0.79
CA PHE A 11 -5.66 3.03 -0.52
C PHE A 11 -4.89 3.94 -1.49
N ALA A 12 -4.51 5.15 -1.05
CA ALA A 12 -3.76 6.08 -1.89
C ALA A 12 -2.40 5.52 -2.32
N LEU A 13 -1.71 4.82 -1.42
CA LEU A 13 -0.44 4.15 -1.72
C LEU A 13 -0.62 2.98 -2.70
N SER A 14 -1.69 2.18 -2.57
CA SER A 14 -1.99 1.10 -3.52
C SER A 14 -2.22 1.66 -4.93
N VAL A 15 -3.00 2.75 -5.06
CA VAL A 15 -3.21 3.41 -6.36
C VAL A 15 -1.89 3.99 -6.91
N ALA A 16 -1.08 4.61 -6.05
CA ALA A 16 0.22 5.14 -6.47
C ALA A 16 1.17 4.02 -6.97
N ARG A 17 1.13 2.84 -6.34
CA ARG A 17 1.88 1.66 -6.76
C ARG A 17 1.46 1.20 -8.16
N GLU A 18 0.16 1.02 -8.39
CA GLU A 18 -0.39 0.64 -9.71
C GLU A 18 -0.03 1.65 -10.80
N MET A 19 0.01 2.94 -10.46
CA MET A 19 0.44 3.99 -11.38
C MET A 19 1.94 3.86 -11.68
N ALA A 20 2.78 3.67 -10.65
CA ALA A 20 4.22 3.54 -10.80
C ALA A 20 4.63 2.31 -11.63
N GLU A 21 3.93 1.18 -11.49
CA GLU A 21 4.19 -0.03 -12.29
C GLU A 21 3.98 0.16 -13.79
N ARG A 22 3.19 1.16 -14.20
CA ARG A 22 2.93 1.47 -15.62
C ARG A 22 3.97 2.41 -16.23
N GLU A 23 4.82 3.02 -15.41
CA GLU A 23 5.81 4.00 -15.85
C GLU A 23 7.16 3.34 -16.17
N LEU A 24 7.82 3.84 -17.22
CA LEU A 24 9.17 3.37 -17.58
C LEU A 24 10.20 3.85 -16.54
N HIS A 25 11.04 2.94 -16.07
CA HIS A 25 12.13 3.21 -15.12
C HIS A 25 11.68 3.69 -13.73
N ALA A 26 10.49 3.26 -13.29
CA ALA A 26 9.94 3.58 -11.97
C ALA A 26 10.21 2.50 -10.91
N ASP A 27 11.11 1.52 -11.16
CA ASP A 27 11.34 0.37 -10.26
C ASP A 27 11.65 0.79 -8.81
N MET A 28 12.49 1.82 -8.64
CA MET A 28 12.82 2.36 -7.31
C MET A 28 11.61 3.02 -6.64
N LEU A 29 10.73 3.67 -7.41
CA LEU A 29 9.52 4.27 -6.88
C LEU A 29 8.53 3.19 -6.40
N VAL A 30 8.38 2.10 -7.15
CA VAL A 30 7.57 0.95 -6.75
C VAL A 30 8.07 0.37 -5.42
N ILE A 31 9.38 0.14 -5.28
CA ILE A 31 9.98 -0.37 -4.03
C ILE A 31 9.68 0.54 -2.84
N LEU A 32 9.84 1.86 -3.01
CA LEU A 32 9.58 2.81 -1.94
C LEU A 32 8.09 2.85 -1.54
N ILE A 33 7.18 2.69 -2.51
CA ILE A 33 5.74 2.60 -2.24
C ILE A 33 5.40 1.29 -1.52
N ASP A 34 6.03 0.17 -1.88
CA ASP A 34 5.86 -1.11 -1.19
C ASP A 34 6.30 -1.04 0.27
N GLU A 35 7.44 -0.39 0.56
CA GLU A 35 7.90 -0.14 1.93
C GLU A 35 6.91 0.71 2.72
N ALA A 36 6.41 1.80 2.11
CA ALA A 36 5.42 2.68 2.74
C ALA A 36 4.09 1.95 2.99
N LEU A 37 3.64 1.10 2.05
CA LEU A 37 2.46 0.25 2.22
C LEU A 37 2.63 -0.70 3.41
N LYS A 38 3.79 -1.35 3.51
CA LYS A 38 4.08 -2.26 4.62
C LYS A 38 4.01 -1.53 5.96
N GLU A 39 4.67 -0.38 6.09
CA GLU A 39 4.66 0.40 7.32
C GLU A 39 3.24 0.89 7.68
N ALA A 40 2.48 1.36 6.70
CA ALA A 40 1.11 1.81 6.92
C ALA A 40 0.18 0.68 7.37
N LYS A 41 0.32 -0.52 6.80
CA LYS A 41 -0.44 -1.71 7.22
C LYS A 41 -0.08 -2.15 8.64
N GLU A 42 1.22 -2.18 8.97
CA GLU A 42 1.69 -2.52 10.32
C GLU A 42 1.16 -1.53 11.36
N GLU A 43 1.17 -0.24 11.05
CA GLU A 43 0.60 0.79 11.92
C GLU A 43 -0.93 0.63 12.04
N ALA A 44 -1.64 0.39 10.93
CA ALA A 44 -3.09 0.15 10.97
C ALA A 44 -3.43 -1.05 11.90
N LEU A 45 -2.66 -2.14 11.81
CA LEU A 45 -2.81 -3.31 12.66
C LEU A 45 -2.57 -2.97 14.15
N ARG A 46 -1.58 -2.13 14.47
CA ARG A 46 -1.34 -1.65 15.85
C ARG A 46 -2.54 -0.88 16.43
N HIS A 47 -3.34 -0.24 15.58
CA HIS A 47 -4.58 0.45 15.97
C HIS A 47 -5.83 -0.43 15.87
N GLY A 48 -5.69 -1.73 15.60
CA GLY A 48 -6.81 -2.67 15.47
C GLY A 48 -7.62 -2.49 14.18
N ILE A 49 -7.04 -1.84 13.16
CA ILE A 49 -7.66 -1.63 11.86
C ILE A 49 -7.16 -2.73 10.92
N LEU A 50 -8.06 -3.65 10.55
CA LEU A 50 -7.84 -4.63 9.50
C LEU A 50 -8.10 -3.97 8.14
N VAL A 51 -7.09 -3.96 7.28
CA VAL A 51 -7.22 -3.51 5.89
C VAL A 51 -7.03 -4.72 5.01
N ASP A 52 -8.13 -5.20 4.43
CA ASP A 52 -8.12 -6.25 3.43
C ASP A 52 -7.57 -5.63 2.15
N ILE A 53 -6.42 -6.11 1.71
CA ILE A 53 -5.85 -5.73 0.43
C ILE A 53 -5.86 -7.03 -0.29
N GLU A 54 -6.65 -7.09 -1.37
CA GLU A 54 -6.58 -8.20 -2.31
C GLU A 54 -5.10 -8.37 -2.66
N GLU A 55 -4.43 -9.32 -2.00
CA GLU A 55 -3.22 -9.89 -2.54
C GLU A 55 -3.69 -10.41 -3.89
N GLU A 56 -3.10 -9.90 -4.97
CA GLU A 56 -3.28 -10.49 -6.28
C GLU A 56 -3.06 -11.99 -6.08
N THR A 57 -4.17 -12.72 -6.04
CA THR A 57 -4.11 -14.16 -6.09
C THR A 57 -3.45 -14.38 -7.43
N GLU A 58 -2.23 -14.91 -7.41
CA GLU A 58 -1.62 -15.48 -8.60
C GLU A 58 -2.65 -16.47 -9.13
N LEU A 59 -3.42 -16.03 -10.13
CA LEU A 59 -4.38 -16.86 -10.83
C LEU A 59 -3.56 -17.82 -11.67
N GLN A 60 -3.20 -18.94 -11.02
CA GLN A 60 -2.80 -20.23 -11.57
C GLN A 60 -1.45 -20.34 -12.31
#